data_AF-A0A9D9I2F8-F1
#
_entry.id   AF-A0A9D9I2F8-F1
#
_cell.length_a   1.000
_cell.length_b   1.000
_cell.length_c   1.000
_cell.angle_alpha   90.00
_cell.angle_beta   90.00
_cell.angle_gamma   90.00
#
_symmetry.space_group_name_H-M   'P 1'
#
loop_
_entity.id
_entity.type
_entity.pdbx_description
1 polymer ?
#
loop_
_entity_poly.entity_id
_entity_poly.type
_entity_poly.pdbx_seq_one_letter_code
_entity_poly.pdbx_strand_id
1 'polypeptide(L)'
;MEKEYSVVLPMADYIREFRDAGRFIEYCKACGQYGTCWACPPFDFDTDKVLGRYDSILLVAVKTDVSSGPGKTADPESLPDKCGIADCADSVRTGMPVSGKSGGVVTGVDVCPDNEMRMRLLDRVRVVMDKRLLEKEAELHGMAFFAGTCMLCGDPCYPDDALSGQEVLSGSGETCWRDGCTRRRGLPCRHPGKVRPSLEAFGFDLVNTARELFGIELQWGGGKVGGDGYVTGGHDSNIVSVPEYYVLVGAVAY
;
A
#
# COMPACT_ATOMS: atom_id res chain seq x y z
N MET A 1 -6.14 17.56 -5.75
CA MET A 1 -6.86 18.00 -4.54
C MET A 1 -7.17 16.75 -3.73
N GLU A 2 -7.08 16.79 -2.39
CA GLU A 2 -7.45 15.64 -1.54
C GLU A 2 -8.92 15.78 -1.14
N LYS A 3 -9.71 14.73 -1.34
CA LYS A 3 -11.12 14.68 -0.95
C LYS A 3 -11.40 13.42 -0.17
N GLU A 4 -12.03 13.60 0.99
CA GLU A 4 -12.41 12.52 1.88
C GLU A 4 -13.91 12.21 1.79
N TYR A 5 -14.21 10.94 1.97
CA TYR A 5 -15.53 10.36 2.04
C TYR A 5 -15.58 9.44 3.25
N SER A 6 -16.72 9.38 3.92
CA SER A 6 -16.95 8.42 4.99
C SER A 6 -18.39 7.97 5.03
N VAL A 7 -18.60 6.74 5.47
CA VAL A 7 -19.92 6.13 5.66
C VAL A 7 -19.86 5.19 6.85
N VAL A 8 -20.97 5.11 7.59
CA VAL A 8 -21.17 4.11 8.64
C VAL A 8 -22.22 3.11 8.16
N LEU A 9 -21.92 1.83 8.32
CA LEU A 9 -22.82 0.72 7.97
C LEU A 9 -22.92 -0.27 9.14
N PRO A 10 -24.04 -1.00 9.26
CA PRO A 10 -24.06 -2.22 10.06
C PRO A 10 -23.01 -3.20 9.56
N MET A 11 -22.22 -3.78 10.47
CA MET A 11 -21.13 -4.68 10.12
C MET A 11 -21.64 -5.91 9.35
N ALA A 12 -22.81 -6.42 9.71
CA ALA A 12 -23.46 -7.54 9.05
C ALA A 12 -23.79 -7.24 7.57
N ASP A 13 -24.21 -6.01 7.26
CA ASP A 13 -24.51 -5.61 5.88
C ASP A 13 -23.24 -5.48 5.06
N TYR A 14 -22.19 -4.88 5.63
CA TYR A 14 -20.91 -4.76 4.95
C TYR A 14 -20.26 -6.13 4.68
N ILE A 15 -20.32 -7.06 5.64
CA ILE A 15 -19.89 -8.45 5.43
C ILE A 15 -20.70 -9.10 4.30
N ARG A 16 -22.02 -8.98 4.33
CA ARG A 16 -22.91 -9.65 3.38
C ARG A 16 -22.73 -9.15 1.94
N GLU A 17 -22.53 -7.84 1.77
CA GLU A 17 -22.57 -7.19 0.46
C GLU A 17 -21.18 -7.01 -0.16
N PHE A 18 -20.13 -6.90 0.67
CA PHE A 18 -18.79 -6.52 0.19
C PHE A 18 -17.69 -7.52 0.56
N ARG A 19 -18.00 -8.67 1.16
CA ARG A 19 -16.98 -9.64 1.57
C ARG A 19 -17.07 -10.97 0.82
N ASP A 20 -15.92 -11.40 0.31
CA ASP A 20 -15.71 -12.72 -0.28
C ASP A 20 -14.33 -13.27 0.12
N ALA A 21 -14.25 -13.85 1.33
CA ALA A 21 -12.99 -14.34 1.87
C ALA A 21 -12.32 -15.40 0.98
N GLY A 22 -13.11 -16.23 0.30
CA GLY A 22 -12.63 -17.30 -0.58
C GLY A 22 -11.99 -16.76 -1.87
N ARG A 23 -12.53 -15.68 -2.43
CA ARG A 23 -11.95 -15.00 -3.59
C ARG A 23 -10.72 -14.19 -3.20
N PHE A 24 -10.81 -13.39 -2.14
CA PHE A 24 -9.76 -12.45 -1.75
C PHE A 24 -8.50 -13.12 -1.21
N ILE A 25 -8.61 -14.31 -0.62
CA ILE A 25 -7.43 -15.08 -0.21
C ILE A 25 -6.57 -15.48 -1.41
N GLU A 26 -7.16 -15.71 -2.59
CA GLU A 26 -6.42 -16.02 -3.81
C GLU A 26 -5.69 -14.78 -4.36
N TYR A 27 -6.31 -13.60 -4.31
CA TYR A 27 -5.60 -12.34 -4.62
C TYR A 27 -4.45 -12.09 -3.65
N CYS A 28 -4.66 -12.34 -2.35
CA CYS A 28 -3.61 -12.21 -1.35
C CYS A 28 -2.41 -13.11 -1.69
N LYS A 29 -2.66 -14.39 -2.01
CA LYS A 29 -1.61 -15.35 -2.44
C LYS A 29 -0.83 -14.87 -3.66
N ALA A 30 -1.48 -14.17 -4.59
CA ALA A 30 -0.85 -13.63 -5.80
C ALA A 30 -0.08 -12.31 -5.58
N CYS A 31 -0.31 -11.58 -4.48
CA CYS A 31 0.25 -10.25 -4.20
C CYS A 31 1.76 -10.27 -3.81
N GLY A 32 2.32 -11.42 -3.46
CA GLY A 32 3.72 -11.55 -2.99
C GLY A 32 3.94 -11.17 -1.51
N GLN A 33 2.95 -10.55 -0.85
CA GLN A 33 2.99 -10.26 0.59
C GLN A 33 2.42 -11.40 1.45
N TYR A 34 1.75 -12.38 0.84
CA TYR A 34 1.18 -13.53 1.53
C TYR A 34 2.23 -14.30 2.31
N GLY A 35 2.01 -14.49 3.61
CA GLY A 35 2.93 -15.20 4.49
C GLY A 35 4.25 -14.48 4.76
N THR A 36 4.47 -13.27 4.23
CA THR A 36 5.72 -12.51 4.42
C THR A 36 5.56 -11.28 5.31
N CYS A 37 4.32 -10.86 5.59
CA CYS A 37 3.98 -9.74 6.46
C CYS A 37 2.94 -10.15 7.52
N TRP A 38 3.09 -9.71 8.76
CA TRP A 38 2.13 -10.01 9.84
C TRP A 38 0.76 -9.34 9.68
N ALA A 39 0.63 -8.33 8.82
CA ALA A 39 -0.66 -7.71 8.46
C ALA A 39 -1.37 -8.46 7.31
N CYS A 40 -0.72 -9.46 6.71
CA CYS A 40 -1.23 -10.23 5.60
C CYS A 40 -1.52 -11.69 6.03
N PRO A 41 -2.47 -12.38 5.38
CA PRO A 41 -2.75 -13.78 5.65
C PRO A 41 -1.55 -14.69 5.29
N PRO A 42 -1.49 -15.93 5.80
CA PRO A 42 -2.50 -16.58 6.64
C PRO A 42 -2.42 -16.13 8.09
N PHE A 43 -3.57 -15.78 8.66
CA PHE A 43 -3.71 -15.50 10.09
C PHE A 43 -3.83 -16.79 10.90
N ASP A 44 -3.36 -16.76 12.14
CA ASP A 44 -3.51 -17.83 13.13
C ASP A 44 -4.84 -17.71 13.92
N PHE A 45 -5.69 -16.76 13.53
CA PHE A 45 -7.02 -16.54 14.06
C PHE A 45 -8.08 -16.58 12.94
N ASP A 46 -9.32 -16.80 13.36
CA ASP A 46 -10.49 -16.82 12.49
C ASP A 46 -11.02 -15.39 12.27
N THR A 47 -10.93 -14.91 11.02
CA THR A 47 -11.38 -13.55 10.67
C THR A 47 -12.88 -13.37 10.86
N ASP A 48 -13.70 -14.41 10.66
CA ASP A 48 -15.16 -14.30 10.78
C ASP A 48 -15.54 -14.06 12.24
N LYS A 49 -14.89 -14.77 13.17
CA LYS A 49 -15.04 -14.53 14.61
C LYS A 49 -14.55 -13.17 15.03
N VAL A 50 -13.48 -12.65 14.41
CA VAL A 50 -12.99 -11.30 14.70
C VAL A 50 -14.03 -10.26 14.30
N LEU A 51 -14.55 -10.35 13.08
CA LEU A 51 -15.50 -9.39 12.51
C LEU A 51 -16.86 -9.46 13.21
N GLY A 52 -17.32 -10.66 13.60
CA GLY A 52 -18.58 -10.86 14.32
C GLY A 52 -18.63 -10.32 15.75
N ARG A 53 -17.58 -9.64 16.22
CA ARG A 53 -17.56 -8.91 17.50
C ARG A 53 -18.06 -7.48 17.40
N TYR A 54 -18.22 -6.96 16.18
CA TYR A 54 -18.53 -5.58 15.91
C TYR A 54 -19.90 -5.47 15.26
N ASP A 55 -20.67 -4.48 15.66
CA ASP A 55 -22.03 -4.25 15.16
C ASP A 55 -22.03 -3.23 14.01
N SER A 56 -21.03 -2.36 13.96
CA SER A 56 -20.90 -1.28 12.98
C SER A 56 -19.50 -1.20 12.40
N ILE A 57 -19.40 -0.54 11.25
CA ILE A 57 -18.12 -0.18 10.64
C ILE A 57 -18.18 1.24 10.09
N LEU A 58 -17.18 2.05 10.46
CA LEU A 58 -16.89 3.34 9.83
C LEU A 58 -15.89 3.10 8.71
N LEU A 59 -16.30 3.30 7.46
CA LEU A 59 -15.42 3.29 6.29
C LEU A 59 -14.99 4.72 5.98
N VAL A 60 -13.70 4.89 5.67
CA VAL A 60 -13.10 6.18 5.27
C VAL A 60 -12.35 5.96 3.97
N ALA A 61 -12.65 6.76 2.95
CA ALA A 61 -11.94 6.79 1.69
C ALA A 61 -11.34 8.17 1.45
N VAL A 62 -10.06 8.21 1.08
CA VAL A 62 -9.38 9.44 0.66
C VAL A 62 -8.98 9.31 -0.80
N LYS A 63 -9.55 10.17 -1.65
CA LYS A 63 -9.18 10.33 -3.05
C LYS A 63 -8.14 11.45 -3.16
N THR A 64 -7.01 11.17 -3.80
CA THR A 64 -5.95 12.15 -4.05
C THR A 64 -5.58 12.16 -5.52
N ASP A 65 -5.64 13.34 -6.15
CA ASP A 65 -5.25 13.47 -7.55
C ASP A 65 -3.73 13.40 -7.68
N VAL A 66 -3.22 12.72 -8.72
CA VAL A 66 -1.77 12.65 -8.99
C VAL A 66 -1.21 14.05 -9.30
N SER A 67 -2.03 14.94 -9.84
CA SER A 67 -1.68 16.35 -10.08
C SER A 67 -1.52 17.20 -8.81
N SER A 68 -1.74 16.66 -7.60
CA SER A 68 -1.55 17.34 -6.30
C SER A 68 -0.29 16.91 -5.52
N GLY A 69 0.65 16.20 -6.15
CA GLY A 69 1.98 15.98 -5.60
C GLY A 69 2.87 17.24 -5.68
N PRO A 70 3.88 17.41 -4.82
CA PRO A 70 4.91 18.43 -5.03
C PRO A 70 5.68 18.06 -6.30
N GLY A 71 5.52 18.84 -7.37
CA GLY A 71 6.18 18.57 -8.66
C GLY A 71 5.28 18.77 -9.87
N LYS A 72 4.62 19.93 -9.98
CA LYS A 72 4.22 20.41 -11.31
C LYS A 72 5.40 21.18 -11.86
N THR A 73 6.04 20.59 -12.88
CA THR A 73 7.20 21.02 -13.69
C THR A 73 8.45 20.21 -13.39
N ALA A 74 8.51 18.98 -13.90
CA ALA A 74 9.77 18.49 -14.41
C ALA A 74 9.68 18.63 -15.94
N ASP A 75 10.27 19.69 -16.47
CA ASP A 75 10.74 19.69 -17.84
C ASP A 75 11.62 18.43 -18.01
N PRO A 76 11.53 17.61 -19.07
CA PRO A 76 12.37 16.42 -19.22
C PRO A 76 13.88 16.71 -19.09
N GLU A 77 14.30 17.96 -19.35
CA GLU A 77 15.68 18.46 -19.16
C GLU A 77 16.03 18.85 -17.71
N SER A 78 15.06 18.85 -16.79
CA SER A 78 15.23 19.20 -15.37
C SER A 78 15.23 18.01 -14.41
N LEU A 79 15.15 16.79 -14.94
CA LEU A 79 15.37 15.57 -14.17
C LEU A 79 16.81 15.58 -13.63
N PRO A 80 17.02 15.39 -12.31
CA PRO A 80 18.37 15.40 -11.78
C PRO A 80 19.19 14.27 -12.41
N ASP A 81 20.36 14.61 -12.94
CA ASP A 81 21.44 13.71 -13.44
C ASP A 81 21.88 12.61 -12.43
N LYS A 82 21.24 12.54 -11.26
CA LYS A 82 21.63 11.75 -10.10
C LYS A 82 20.79 10.50 -9.89
N CYS A 83 20.25 9.92 -10.95
CA CYS A 83 19.75 8.54 -10.90
C CYS A 83 20.91 7.54 -10.65
N GLY A 84 22.17 7.94 -10.91
CA GLY A 84 23.34 7.10 -10.64
C GLY A 84 23.47 5.88 -11.58
N ILE A 85 22.54 5.75 -12.54
CA ILE A 85 22.46 4.76 -13.61
C ILE A 85 22.87 5.44 -14.92
N ALA A 86 23.94 4.95 -15.54
CA ALA A 86 24.37 5.42 -16.85
C ALA A 86 23.29 5.14 -17.90
N ASP A 87 23.10 6.07 -18.84
CA ASP A 87 22.20 5.92 -20.00
C ASP A 87 20.70 5.70 -19.67
N CYS A 88 20.27 6.09 -18.46
CA CYS A 88 18.88 6.00 -18.00
C CYS A 88 17.88 6.65 -18.97
N ALA A 89 18.23 7.82 -19.52
CA ALA A 89 17.38 8.52 -20.49
C ALA A 89 17.20 7.76 -21.82
N ASP A 90 18.20 6.99 -22.26
CA ASP A 90 18.13 6.22 -23.51
C ASP A 90 17.49 4.84 -23.30
N SER A 91 17.64 4.21 -22.13
CA SER A 91 16.88 3.01 -21.76
C SER A 91 15.37 3.29 -21.70
N VAL A 92 14.97 4.42 -21.13
CA VAL A 92 13.56 4.88 -21.09
C VAL A 92 13.02 5.11 -22.50
N ARG A 93 13.85 5.62 -23.42
CA ARG A 93 13.46 5.90 -24.81
C ARG A 93 13.35 4.65 -25.69
N THR A 94 14.18 3.64 -25.43
CA THR A 94 14.39 2.50 -26.34
C THR A 94 13.86 1.17 -25.80
N GLY A 95 13.49 1.10 -24.52
CA GLY A 95 13.03 -0.12 -23.86
C GLY A 95 14.13 -1.19 -23.68
N MET A 96 15.41 -0.82 -23.87
CA MET A 96 16.52 -1.75 -23.72
C MET A 96 16.93 -1.93 -22.25
N PRO A 97 17.24 -3.16 -21.81
CA PRO A 97 17.71 -3.42 -20.45
C PRO A 97 19.05 -2.74 -20.18
N VAL A 98 19.23 -2.21 -18.97
CA VAL A 98 20.51 -1.65 -18.50
C VAL A 98 21.09 -2.51 -17.37
N SER A 99 22.41 -2.64 -17.37
CA SER A 99 23.14 -3.30 -16.29
C SER A 99 23.20 -2.36 -15.07
N GLY A 100 22.50 -2.70 -13.99
CA GLY A 100 22.68 -2.00 -12.72
C GLY A 100 24.08 -2.26 -12.15
N LYS A 101 24.61 -1.32 -11.34
CA LYS A 101 25.94 -1.44 -10.69
C LYS A 101 26.11 -2.69 -9.81
N SER A 102 25.01 -3.34 -9.44
CA SER A 102 24.95 -4.58 -8.66
C SER A 102 24.81 -5.86 -9.50
N GLY A 103 24.96 -5.79 -10.82
CA GLY A 103 24.89 -6.97 -11.71
C GLY A 103 23.48 -7.51 -11.97
N GLY A 104 22.44 -6.86 -11.45
CA GLY A 104 21.05 -7.11 -11.83
C GLY A 104 20.69 -6.38 -13.12
N VAL A 105 19.99 -7.07 -14.03
CA VAL A 105 19.39 -6.47 -15.22
C VAL A 105 18.06 -5.85 -14.81
N VAL A 106 17.95 -4.52 -14.91
CA VAL A 106 16.71 -3.76 -14.67
C VAL A 106 16.36 -2.95 -15.91
N THR A 107 15.06 -2.73 -16.12
CA THR A 107 14.59 -1.83 -17.18
C THR A 107 14.47 -0.43 -16.62
N GLY A 108 14.78 0.63 -17.40
CA GLY A 108 14.80 2.02 -16.91
C GLY A 108 13.50 2.52 -16.27
N VAL A 109 12.38 1.79 -16.42
CA VAL A 109 11.07 2.06 -15.82
C VAL A 109 11.05 1.77 -14.30
N ASP A 110 11.88 0.84 -13.82
CA ASP A 110 11.96 0.47 -12.40
C ASP A 110 12.56 1.59 -11.51
N VAL A 111 13.17 2.60 -12.15
CA VAL A 111 13.84 3.75 -11.48
C VAL A 111 13.22 5.08 -11.95
N CYS A 112 11.98 5.06 -12.42
CA CYS A 112 11.28 6.27 -12.79
C CYS A 112 10.89 7.11 -11.55
N PRO A 113 11.06 8.45 -11.60
CA PRO A 113 10.57 9.40 -10.58
C PRO A 113 9.10 9.20 -10.19
N ASP A 114 8.30 8.60 -11.08
CA ASP A 114 6.88 8.34 -10.90
C ASP A 114 6.57 7.32 -9.79
N ASN A 115 7.43 6.31 -9.56
CA ASN A 115 7.20 5.34 -8.49
C ASN A 115 7.56 5.92 -7.11
N GLU A 116 8.66 6.70 -7.01
CA GLU A 116 8.97 7.45 -5.79
C GLU A 116 7.92 8.53 -5.49
N MET A 117 7.48 9.27 -6.52
CA MET A 117 6.45 10.30 -6.38
C MET A 117 5.12 9.69 -5.95
N ARG A 118 4.73 8.54 -6.52
CA ARG A 118 3.59 7.73 -6.10
C ARG A 118 3.71 7.35 -4.63
N MET A 119 4.83 6.77 -4.22
CA MET A 119 5.01 6.33 -2.83
C MET A 119 4.92 7.52 -1.87
N ARG A 120 5.59 8.64 -2.16
CA ARG A 120 5.49 9.86 -1.33
C ARG A 120 4.08 10.42 -1.25
N LEU A 121 3.32 10.38 -2.35
CA LEU A 121 1.93 10.82 -2.38
C LEU A 121 1.06 9.92 -1.48
N LEU A 122 1.18 8.60 -1.63
CA LEU A 122 0.42 7.64 -0.84
C LEU A 122 0.81 7.67 0.64
N ASP A 123 2.10 7.79 0.95
CA ASP A 123 2.60 7.90 2.33
C ASP A 123 2.05 9.14 3.02
N ARG A 124 2.02 10.30 2.32
CA ARG A 124 1.43 11.52 2.87
C ARG A 124 -0.04 11.33 3.24
N VAL A 125 -0.82 10.69 2.37
CA VAL A 125 -2.24 10.40 2.64
C VAL A 125 -2.37 9.42 3.80
N ARG A 126 -1.55 8.36 3.84
CA ARG A 126 -1.57 7.35 4.92
C ARG A 126 -1.19 7.94 6.27
N VAL A 127 -0.21 8.85 6.36
CA VAL A 127 0.15 9.51 7.62
C VAL A 127 -1.07 10.20 8.26
N VAL A 128 -1.85 10.92 7.46
CA VAL A 128 -3.03 11.63 7.95
C VAL A 128 -4.19 10.67 8.22
N MET A 129 -4.44 9.76 7.28
CA MET A 129 -5.56 8.82 7.33
C MET A 129 -5.40 7.81 8.48
N ASP A 130 -4.24 7.16 8.59
CA ASP A 130 -3.99 6.13 9.61
C ASP A 130 -4.06 6.74 11.02
N LYS A 131 -3.54 7.95 11.22
CA LYS A 131 -3.68 8.69 12.50
C LYS A 131 -5.15 8.87 12.88
N ARG A 132 -5.99 9.29 11.93
CA ARG A 132 -7.42 9.48 12.17
C ARG A 132 -8.16 8.18 12.43
N LEU A 133 -7.79 7.11 11.75
CA LEU A 133 -8.35 5.78 12.02
C LEU A 133 -7.99 5.32 13.43
N LEU A 134 -6.78 5.60 13.93
CA LEU A 134 -6.40 5.30 15.32
C LEU A 134 -7.14 6.18 16.33
N GLU A 135 -7.37 7.47 16.04
CA GLU A 135 -8.20 8.35 16.88
C GLU A 135 -9.64 7.81 16.95
N LYS A 136 -10.21 7.38 15.83
CA LYS A 136 -11.55 6.77 15.78
C LYS A 136 -11.61 5.39 16.44
N GLU A 137 -10.55 4.58 16.31
CA GLU A 137 -10.43 3.31 17.03
C GLU A 137 -10.52 3.53 18.55
N ALA A 138 -9.82 4.55 19.07
CA ALA A 138 -9.87 4.90 20.48
C ALA A 138 -11.24 5.45 20.92
N GLU A 139 -11.87 6.30 20.11
CA GLU A 139 -13.19 6.88 20.38
C GLU A 139 -14.30 5.81 20.39
N LEU A 140 -14.29 4.95 19.37
CA LEU A 140 -15.31 3.95 19.12
C LEU A 140 -15.05 2.63 19.85
N HIS A 141 -13.90 2.49 20.51
CA HIS A 141 -13.45 1.25 21.17
C HIS A 141 -13.41 0.06 20.20
N GLY A 142 -12.97 0.32 18.97
CA GLY A 142 -13.03 -0.60 17.84
C GLY A 142 -11.70 -1.24 17.45
N MET A 143 -11.64 -1.70 16.20
CA MET A 143 -10.44 -2.19 15.51
C MET A 143 -10.25 -1.45 14.19
N ALA A 144 -9.09 -0.82 14.00
CA ALA A 144 -8.74 -0.14 12.77
C ALA A 144 -8.19 -1.10 11.69
N PHE A 145 -8.52 -0.80 10.43
CA PHE A 145 -7.99 -1.45 9.23
C PHE A 145 -7.32 -0.39 8.34
N PHE A 146 -6.06 -0.62 7.95
CA PHE A 146 -5.27 0.34 7.18
C PHE A 146 -5.29 0.02 5.68
N ALA A 147 -5.05 1.04 4.85
CA ALA A 147 -5.16 0.94 3.40
C ALA A 147 -3.93 0.28 2.75
N GLY A 148 -3.82 -1.05 2.77
CA GLY A 148 -2.73 -1.80 2.11
C GLY A 148 -1.68 -2.36 3.09
N THR A 149 -0.39 -2.19 2.80
CA THR A 149 0.71 -2.85 3.55
C THR A 149 0.97 -2.25 4.94
N CYS A 150 1.54 -3.05 5.83
CA CYS A 150 2.02 -2.63 7.15
C CYS A 150 3.23 -1.69 7.06
N MET A 151 3.20 -0.55 7.75
CA MET A 151 4.29 0.43 7.77
C MET A 151 5.19 0.36 9.02
N LEU A 152 4.93 -0.57 9.96
CA LEU A 152 5.62 -0.57 11.26
C LEU A 152 7.09 -0.98 11.20
N CYS A 153 7.45 -1.85 10.27
CA CYS A 153 8.77 -2.48 10.23
C CYS A 153 9.68 -1.91 9.13
N GLY A 154 9.18 -1.01 8.27
CA GLY A 154 9.89 -0.52 7.08
C GLY A 154 10.28 -1.62 6.08
N ASP A 155 10.81 -1.20 4.93
CA ASP A 155 11.61 -2.09 4.08
C ASP A 155 12.98 -2.35 4.76
N PRO A 156 13.61 -3.52 4.53
CA PRO A 156 14.96 -3.76 5.01
C PRO A 156 15.93 -2.72 4.43
N CYS A 157 16.74 -2.09 5.27
CA CYS A 157 17.76 -1.14 4.83
C CYS A 157 18.68 -1.81 3.78
N TYR A 158 18.96 -1.14 2.66
CA TYR A 158 19.85 -1.69 1.63
C TYR A 158 21.30 -1.65 2.16
N PRO A 159 22.21 -2.52 1.69
CA PRO A 159 23.59 -2.56 2.19
C PRO A 159 24.35 -1.23 2.09
N ASP A 160 23.98 -0.36 1.15
CA ASP A 160 24.60 0.97 0.97
C ASP A 160 24.18 1.99 2.05
N ASP A 161 23.08 1.74 2.77
CA ASP A 161 22.66 2.55 3.93
C ASP A 161 23.46 2.19 5.19
N ALA A 162 24.13 1.04 5.19
CA ALA A 162 24.87 0.50 6.32
C ALA A 162 26.26 1.15 6.53
N LEU A 163 26.73 1.97 5.59
CA LEU A 163 28.04 2.64 5.70
C LEU A 163 28.05 3.85 6.64
N SER A 164 26.91 4.28 7.18
CA SER A 164 26.88 5.43 8.08
C SER A 164 27.08 5.12 9.56
N GLY A 165 27.16 3.85 9.97
CA GLY A 165 27.75 3.42 11.26
C GLY A 165 27.33 4.16 12.54
N GLN A 166 26.26 4.96 12.53
CA GLN A 166 25.79 5.74 13.65
C GLN A 166 24.47 5.15 14.13
N GLU A 167 24.43 4.80 15.41
CA GLU A 167 23.18 4.74 16.15
C GLU A 167 22.51 6.11 16.01
N VAL A 168 21.52 6.21 15.12
CA VAL A 168 20.66 7.39 15.02
C VAL A 168 19.69 7.32 16.20
N LEU A 169 20.18 7.71 17.37
CA LEU A 169 19.36 8.15 18.49
C LEU A 169 18.91 9.58 18.18
N SER A 170 17.90 9.73 17.32
CA SER A 170 17.23 11.01 17.17
C SER A 170 15.74 10.82 16.91
N GLY A 171 14.94 10.94 17.97
CA GLY A 171 13.82 11.88 18.09
C GLY A 171 12.67 11.90 17.06
N SER A 172 12.70 11.10 15.99
CA SER A 172 11.67 11.09 14.95
C SER A 172 11.48 9.68 14.38
N GLY A 173 10.95 8.77 15.20
CA GLY A 173 9.99 7.73 14.79
C GLY A 173 10.30 6.73 13.68
N GLU A 174 11.48 6.70 13.05
CA GLU A 174 11.81 5.80 11.94
C GLU A 174 13.01 4.94 12.33
N THR A 175 12.74 3.79 12.97
CA THR A 175 13.77 2.76 13.14
C THR A 175 13.83 1.95 11.86
N CYS A 176 14.88 2.16 11.05
CA CYS A 176 15.17 1.25 9.94
C CYS A 176 15.50 -0.12 10.53
N TRP A 177 14.57 -1.08 10.42
CA TRP A 177 14.80 -2.44 10.89
C TRP A 177 15.60 -3.16 9.81
N ARG A 178 16.90 -3.33 10.07
CA ARG A 178 17.87 -4.02 9.19
C ARG A 178 17.35 -5.38 8.64
N ASP A 179 16.41 -6.02 9.34
CA ASP A 179 15.87 -7.34 8.98
C ASP A 179 14.43 -7.33 8.39
N GLY A 180 13.80 -6.17 8.19
CA GLY A 180 12.40 -6.09 7.72
C GLY A 180 11.38 -6.83 8.63
N CYS A 181 10.24 -7.26 8.08
CA CYS A 181 9.20 -7.97 8.83
C CYS A 181 9.69 -9.36 9.32
N THR A 182 9.48 -9.66 10.61
CA THR A 182 9.88 -10.95 11.21
C THR A 182 9.14 -12.16 10.66
N ARG A 183 7.97 -11.94 10.04
CA ARG A 183 7.13 -13.02 9.48
C ARG A 183 7.90 -13.88 8.47
N ARG A 184 8.76 -13.27 7.63
CA ARG A 184 9.60 -13.98 6.65
C ARG A 184 10.54 -15.02 7.28
N ARG A 185 10.89 -14.84 8.55
CA ARG A 185 11.76 -15.74 9.31
C ARG A 185 10.99 -16.69 10.23
N GLY A 186 9.66 -16.68 10.19
CA GLY A 186 8.82 -17.46 11.10
C GLY A 186 8.87 -16.99 12.56
N LEU A 187 9.34 -15.76 12.81
CA LEU A 187 9.47 -15.20 14.16
C LEU A 187 8.26 -14.33 14.53
N PRO A 188 7.86 -14.26 15.82
CA PRO A 188 6.77 -13.41 16.28
C PRO A 188 6.91 -11.94 15.86
N CYS A 189 5.78 -11.25 15.72
CA CYS A 189 5.78 -9.82 15.41
C CYS A 189 6.48 -9.02 16.51
N ARG A 190 7.30 -8.02 16.13
CA ARG A 190 7.93 -7.07 17.07
C ARG A 190 6.95 -6.04 17.65
N HIS A 191 5.78 -5.90 17.02
CA HIS A 191 4.76 -4.93 17.40
C HIS A 191 3.41 -5.62 17.62
N PRO A 192 3.35 -6.61 18.52
CA PRO A 192 2.10 -7.28 18.83
C PRO A 192 1.08 -6.22 19.32
N GLY A 193 -0.13 -6.25 18.76
CA GLY A 193 -1.21 -5.30 19.08
C GLY A 193 -1.17 -3.97 18.30
N LYS A 194 -0.09 -3.63 17.59
CA LYS A 194 -0.02 -2.46 16.70
C LYS A 194 -0.24 -2.80 15.23
N VAL A 195 -0.12 -4.08 14.86
CA VAL A 195 -0.37 -4.53 13.48
C VAL A 195 -1.81 -4.18 13.10
N ARG A 196 -1.99 -3.58 11.93
CA ARG A 196 -3.29 -3.21 11.37
C ARG A 196 -3.41 -3.85 9.98
N PRO A 197 -4.21 -4.92 9.82
CA PRO A 197 -4.44 -5.54 8.53
C PRO A 197 -5.26 -4.63 7.61
N SER A 198 -5.19 -4.87 6.30
CA SER A 198 -6.12 -4.24 5.37
C SER A 198 -7.47 -4.94 5.37
N LEU A 199 -8.48 -4.25 4.86
CA LEU A 199 -9.80 -4.83 4.63
C LEU A 199 -9.74 -6.02 3.64
N GLU A 200 -8.90 -5.95 2.61
CA GLU A 200 -8.72 -7.04 1.63
C GLU A 200 -8.09 -8.29 2.26
N ALA A 201 -7.16 -8.12 3.21
CA ALA A 201 -6.62 -9.23 3.98
C ALA A 201 -7.70 -9.95 4.81
N PHE A 202 -8.81 -9.26 5.10
CA PHE A 202 -10.00 -9.81 5.76
C PHE A 202 -11.09 -10.24 4.78
N GLY A 203 -10.86 -10.11 3.48
CA GLY A 203 -11.74 -10.60 2.43
C GLY A 203 -12.70 -9.57 1.82
N PHE A 204 -12.53 -8.29 2.11
CA PHE A 204 -13.43 -7.23 1.62
C PHE A 204 -13.03 -6.69 0.26
N ASP A 205 -14.03 -6.39 -0.55
CA ASP A 205 -13.94 -5.88 -1.92
C ASP A 205 -13.91 -4.36 -1.95
N LEU A 206 -12.69 -3.81 -2.01
CA LEU A 206 -12.49 -2.36 -2.00
C LEU A 206 -12.89 -1.70 -3.33
N VAL A 207 -12.86 -2.42 -4.45
CA VAL A 207 -13.35 -1.92 -5.74
C VAL A 207 -14.85 -1.64 -5.64
N ASN A 208 -15.63 -2.63 -5.22
CA ASN A 208 -17.07 -2.47 -5.05
C ASN A 208 -17.41 -1.52 -3.91
N THR A 209 -16.66 -1.55 -2.80
CA THR A 209 -16.82 -0.59 -1.70
C THR A 209 -16.69 0.85 -2.20
N ALA A 210 -15.64 1.15 -2.96
CA ALA A 210 -15.41 2.49 -3.48
C ALA A 210 -16.50 2.92 -4.47
N ARG A 211 -16.90 2.01 -5.36
CA ARG A 211 -17.90 2.26 -6.40
C ARG A 211 -19.29 2.50 -5.81
N GLU A 212 -19.78 1.57 -4.99
CA GLU A 212 -21.16 1.60 -4.50
C GLU A 212 -21.38 2.58 -3.34
N LEU A 213 -20.39 2.73 -2.44
CA LEU A 213 -20.56 3.55 -1.24
C LEU A 213 -20.05 4.98 -1.40
N PHE A 214 -19.05 5.21 -2.26
CA PHE A 214 -18.45 6.52 -2.45
C PHE A 214 -18.66 7.09 -3.86
N GLY A 215 -19.17 6.29 -4.81
CA GLY A 215 -19.30 6.70 -6.20
C GLY A 215 -17.95 6.92 -6.88
N ILE A 216 -16.92 6.16 -6.50
CA ILE A 216 -15.55 6.31 -7.00
C ILE A 216 -15.08 5.00 -7.66
N GLU A 217 -14.69 5.10 -8.93
CA GLU A 217 -14.02 3.99 -9.62
C GLU A 217 -12.55 3.91 -9.19
N LEU A 218 -12.09 2.73 -8.74
CA LEU A 218 -10.68 2.55 -8.42
C LEU A 218 -9.84 2.50 -9.71
N GLN A 219 -8.74 3.25 -9.71
CA GLN A 219 -7.79 3.26 -10.81
C GLN A 219 -6.50 2.54 -10.38
N TRP A 220 -5.98 1.71 -11.27
CA TRP A 220 -4.74 0.97 -11.07
C TRP A 220 -3.65 1.45 -12.04
N GLY A 221 -2.40 1.46 -11.58
CA GLY A 221 -1.26 1.71 -12.46
C GLY A 221 -0.80 0.42 -13.13
N GLY A 222 -1.04 0.29 -14.44
CA GLY A 222 -0.62 -0.87 -15.25
C GLY A 222 -1.38 -2.19 -15.01
N GLY A 223 -1.11 -3.19 -15.86
CA GLY A 223 -1.68 -4.54 -15.78
C GLY A 223 -3.06 -4.72 -16.46
N LYS A 224 -3.50 -5.98 -16.57
CA LYS A 224 -4.86 -6.30 -17.05
C LYS A 224 -5.83 -6.26 -15.88
N VAL A 225 -6.77 -5.32 -15.93
CA VAL A 225 -7.91 -5.28 -15.01
C VAL A 225 -8.84 -6.45 -15.37
N GLY A 226 -9.06 -7.35 -14.42
CA GLY A 226 -10.02 -8.44 -14.51
C GLY A 226 -11.46 -7.94 -14.58
N GLY A 227 -12.40 -8.81 -14.92
CA GLY A 227 -13.83 -8.46 -14.96
C GLY A 227 -14.43 -8.09 -13.58
N ASP A 228 -13.68 -8.35 -12.52
CA ASP A 228 -13.97 -8.01 -11.12
C ASP A 228 -13.34 -6.67 -10.68
N GLY A 229 -12.65 -5.98 -11.59
CA GLY A 229 -12.01 -4.69 -11.33
C GLY A 229 -10.64 -4.78 -10.63
N TYR A 230 -10.14 -5.98 -10.36
CA TYR A 230 -8.81 -6.20 -9.77
C TYR A 230 -7.74 -6.45 -10.84
N VAL A 231 -6.52 -5.97 -10.62
CA VAL A 231 -5.40 -6.27 -11.51
C VAL A 231 -4.80 -7.62 -11.15
N THR A 232 -4.86 -8.58 -12.08
CA THR A 232 -4.22 -9.89 -11.94
C THR A 232 -2.91 -9.91 -12.74
N GLY A 233 -1.81 -10.28 -12.10
CA GLY A 233 -0.47 -10.31 -12.71
C GLY A 233 0.33 -9.05 -12.42
N GLY A 234 1.04 -9.04 -11.30
CA GLY A 234 2.07 -8.04 -11.00
C GLY A 234 3.43 -8.59 -11.42
N HIS A 235 4.10 -7.89 -12.33
CA HIS A 235 5.50 -7.98 -12.79
C HIS A 235 5.67 -7.95 -14.32
N ASP A 236 4.61 -7.72 -15.11
CA ASP A 236 4.84 -7.20 -16.46
C ASP A 236 5.28 -5.74 -16.32
N SER A 237 6.58 -5.52 -16.46
CA SER A 237 7.36 -4.27 -16.36
C SER A 237 6.93 -3.14 -17.32
N ASN A 238 5.77 -3.29 -17.97
CA ASN A 238 5.16 -2.28 -18.82
C ASN A 238 4.04 -1.57 -18.05
N ILE A 239 4.41 -0.58 -17.22
CA ILE A 239 3.45 0.44 -16.75
C ILE A 239 3.01 1.23 -17.99
N VAL A 240 1.84 0.92 -18.55
CA VAL A 240 1.34 1.62 -19.75
C VAL A 240 0.57 2.91 -19.39
N SER A 241 0.15 3.11 -18.13
CA SER A 241 -0.55 4.34 -17.73
C SER A 241 -0.49 4.62 -16.22
N VAL A 242 -0.17 5.87 -15.86
CA VAL A 242 -0.31 6.42 -14.51
C VAL A 242 -1.78 6.80 -14.29
N PRO A 243 -2.41 6.42 -13.16
CA PRO A 243 -3.80 6.81 -12.89
C PRO A 243 -3.90 8.33 -12.66
N GLU A 244 -5.07 8.89 -12.91
CA GLU A 244 -5.34 10.32 -12.68
C GLU A 244 -5.38 10.63 -11.17
N TYR A 245 -5.79 9.65 -10.36
CA TYR A 245 -5.89 9.74 -8.91
C TYR A 245 -5.67 8.39 -8.24
N TYR A 246 -5.34 8.43 -6.95
CA TYR A 246 -5.35 7.27 -6.07
C TYR A 246 -6.50 7.37 -5.07
N VAL A 247 -6.98 6.22 -4.61
CA VAL A 247 -7.96 6.11 -3.53
C VAL A 247 -7.41 5.16 -2.48
N LEU A 248 -7.37 5.62 -1.23
CA LEU A 248 -7.05 4.78 -0.09
C LEU A 248 -8.31 4.58 0.74
N VAL A 249 -8.61 3.32 1.07
CA VAL A 249 -9.77 2.95 1.88
C VAL A 249 -9.29 2.25 3.15
N GLY A 250 -9.79 2.70 4.29
CA GLY A 250 -9.54 2.13 5.60
C GLY A 250 -10.80 2.21 6.43
N ALA A 251 -10.77 1.60 7.61
CA ALA A 251 -11.97 1.49 8.43
C ALA A 251 -11.69 1.39 9.92
N VAL A 252 -12.74 1.57 10.70
CA VAL A 252 -12.82 1.15 12.11
C VAL A 252 -14.09 0.33 12.29
N ALA A 253 -13.95 -0.95 12.64
CA ALA A 253 -15.07 -1.78 13.06
C ALA A 253 -15.27 -1.63 14.57
N TYR A 254 -16.51 -1.46 15.04
CA TYR A 254 -16.83 -1.18 16.44
C TYR A 254 -18.20 -1.73 16.86
#